data_AF-A0A928PDK1-F1
#
_entry.id   AF-A0A928PDK1-F1
#
_cell.length_a   1.000
_cell.length_b   1.000
_cell.length_c   1.000
_cell.angle_alpha   90.00
_cell.angle_beta   90.00
_cell.angle_gamma   90.00
#
_symmetry.space_group_name_H-M   'P 1'
#
loop_
_entity.id
_entity.type
_entity.pdbx_description
1 polymer ?
#
loop_
_entity_poly.entity_id
_entity_poly.type
_entity_poly.pdbx_seq_one_letter_code
_entity_poly.pdbx_strand_id
1 'polypeptide(L)'
;MKRTRIFAAACLAALMLSAASCNRGITDFHQKFDYAFIYFGDKIVVEGEVEKWWDYDSSDMVQVQIDGKVYLTHSANVLLVQK
;
A
#
# COMPACT_ATOMS: atom_id res chain seq x y z
N MET A 1 4.04 -38.13 -21.45
CA MET A 1 3.98 -38.27 -19.98
C MET A 1 4.94 -37.34 -19.23
N LYS A 2 6.28 -37.38 -19.44
CA LYS A 2 7.23 -36.49 -18.74
C LYS A 2 7.02 -35.00 -19.07
N ARG A 3 6.83 -34.65 -20.34
CA ARG A 3 6.57 -33.27 -20.80
C ARG A 3 5.25 -32.69 -20.25
N THR A 4 4.21 -33.51 -20.21
CA THR A 4 2.89 -33.17 -19.63
C THR A 4 2.99 -32.89 -18.13
N ARG A 5 3.81 -33.67 -17.40
CA ARG A 5 4.06 -33.46 -15.95
C ARG A 5 4.87 -32.19 -15.68
N ILE A 6 5.84 -31.86 -16.56
CA ILE A 6 6.61 -30.61 -16.46
C ILE A 6 5.72 -29.39 -16.71
N PHE A 7 4.84 -29.46 -17.72
CA PHE A 7 3.86 -28.40 -18.00
C PHE A 7 2.87 -28.21 -16.84
N ALA A 8 2.35 -29.31 -16.29
CA ALA A 8 1.45 -29.24 -15.14
C ALA A 8 2.14 -28.64 -13.91
N ALA A 9 3.42 -28.97 -13.67
CA ALA A 9 4.20 -28.40 -12.57
C ALA A 9 4.46 -26.89 -12.77
N ALA A 10 4.73 -26.45 -14.01
CA ALA A 10 4.90 -25.04 -14.33
C ALA A 10 3.60 -24.23 -14.15
N CYS A 11 2.45 -24.77 -14.58
CA CYS A 11 1.15 -24.14 -14.36
C CYS A 11 0.79 -24.06 -12.88
N LEU A 12 1.09 -25.11 -12.09
CA LEU A 12 0.84 -25.12 -10.65
C LEU A 12 1.73 -24.11 -9.92
N ALA A 13 3.00 -23.98 -10.31
CA ALA A 13 3.90 -22.95 -9.78
C ALA A 13 3.38 -21.54 -10.11
N ALA A 14 2.97 -21.28 -11.36
CA ALA A 14 2.39 -19.99 -11.75
C ALA A 14 1.10 -19.66 -10.96
N LEU A 15 0.26 -20.66 -10.68
CA LEU A 15 -0.95 -20.49 -9.87
C LEU A 15 -0.62 -20.14 -8.41
N MET A 16 0.40 -20.77 -7.83
CA MET A 16 0.88 -20.47 -6.47
C MET A 16 1.50 -19.06 -6.37
N LEU A 17 2.23 -18.60 -7.40
CA LEU A 17 2.72 -17.22 -7.46
C LEU A 17 1.56 -16.22 -7.59
N SER A 18 0.50 -16.57 -8.32
CA SER A 18 -0.69 -15.70 -8.46
C SER A 18 -1.54 -15.63 -7.20
N ALA A 19 -1.53 -16.67 -6.35
CA ALA A 19 -2.20 -16.67 -5.06
C ALA A 19 -1.42 -15.92 -3.96
N ALA A 20 -0.10 -15.73 -4.14
CA ALA A 20 0.70 -14.83 -3.30
C ALA A 20 0.54 -13.35 -3.71
N SER A 21 -0.02 -13.08 -4.89
CA SER A 21 -0.45 -11.75 -5.34
C SER A 21 -1.81 -11.38 -4.74
N CYS A 22 -1.94 -11.49 -3.43
CA CYS A 22 -3.07 -10.95 -2.67
C CYS A 22 -2.83 -9.48 -2.29
N ASN A 23 -2.07 -8.74 -3.11
CA ASN A 23 -1.98 -7.30 -2.95
C ASN A 23 -2.19 -6.63 -4.30
N ARG A 24 -3.27 -5.85 -4.34
CA ARG A 24 -3.75 -5.09 -5.49
C ARG A 24 -2.63 -4.18 -6.00
N GLY A 25 -2.47 -4.12 -7.33
CA GLY A 25 -1.72 -3.06 -8.00
C GLY A 25 -0.28 -3.38 -8.38
N ILE A 26 -0.04 -4.26 -9.36
CA ILE A 26 1.23 -4.26 -10.13
C ILE A 26 1.27 -3.08 -11.12
N THR A 27 0.16 -2.35 -11.27
CA THR A 27 0.01 -1.24 -12.22
C THR A 27 -0.68 -0.05 -11.57
N ASP A 28 -0.37 0.24 -10.31
CA ASP A 28 -0.70 1.53 -9.75
C ASP A 28 0.58 2.28 -9.41
N PHE A 29 1.11 2.98 -10.41
CA PHE A 29 2.09 4.04 -10.21
C PHE A 29 1.37 5.21 -9.54
N HIS A 30 0.88 5.02 -8.31
CA HIS A 30 0.51 6.13 -7.45
C HIS A 30 1.77 6.98 -7.31
N GLN A 31 1.66 8.24 -7.71
CA GLN A 31 2.68 9.25 -7.46
C GLN A 31 3.11 9.11 -6.00
N LYS A 32 4.42 8.90 -5.78
CA LYS A 32 4.95 8.60 -4.45
C LYS A 32 4.88 9.88 -3.63
N PHE A 33 3.78 10.06 -2.91
CA PHE A 33 3.76 11.01 -1.81
C PHE A 33 4.80 10.55 -0.80
N ASP A 34 5.81 11.40 -0.58
CA ASP A 34 7.01 11.12 0.20
C ASP A 34 7.06 11.95 1.49
N TYR A 35 6.03 12.76 1.74
CA TYR A 35 5.91 13.57 2.95
C TYR A 35 4.45 13.68 3.39
N ALA A 36 4.21 13.78 4.70
CA ALA A 36 2.87 13.88 5.25
C ALA A 36 2.76 14.82 6.44
N PHE A 37 1.58 15.43 6.57
CA PHE A 37 1.12 16.14 7.76
C PHE A 37 -0.17 15.50 8.26
N ILE A 38 -0.23 15.11 9.53
CA ILE A 38 -1.42 14.55 10.18
C ILE A 38 -1.94 15.56 11.20
N TYR A 39 -3.25 15.82 11.13
CA TYR A 39 -3.92 16.84 11.91
C TYR A 39 -4.80 16.22 13.02
N PHE A 40 -4.89 16.92 14.14
CA PHE A 40 -5.90 16.69 15.17
C PHE A 40 -6.58 18.03 15.49
N GLY A 41 -7.79 18.21 14.98
CA GLY A 41 -8.40 19.54 14.87
C GLY A 41 -7.52 20.44 14.00
N ASP A 42 -7.25 21.66 14.46
CA ASP A 42 -6.48 22.67 13.70
C ASP A 42 -4.96 22.58 13.89
N LYS A 43 -4.45 21.50 14.50
CA LYS A 43 -3.04 21.35 14.84
C LYS A 43 -2.42 20.16 14.11
N ILE A 44 -1.22 20.36 13.59
CA ILE A 44 -0.37 19.26 13.12
C ILE A 44 0.15 18.52 14.37
N VAL A 45 -0.12 17.22 14.43
CA VAL A 45 0.33 16.34 15.52
C VAL A 45 1.44 15.38 15.07
N VAL A 46 1.55 15.12 13.77
CA VAL A 46 2.63 14.34 13.16
C VAL A 46 3.01 14.98 11.84
N GLU A 47 4.30 15.09 11.58
CA GLU A 47 4.87 15.57 10.33
C GLU A 47 6.13 14.76 10.05
N GLY A 48 6.33 14.34 8.79
CA GLY A 48 7.56 13.65 8.43
C GLY A 48 7.56 13.01 7.04
N GLU A 49 8.68 12.37 6.73
CA GLU A 49 8.85 11.57 5.51
C GLU A 49 7.95 10.33 5.55
N VAL A 50 7.30 10.04 4.42
CA VAL A 50 6.40 8.90 4.28
C VAL A 50 7.20 7.68 3.83
N GLU A 51 7.25 6.67 4.69
CA GLU A 51 7.82 5.37 4.31
C GLU A 51 6.85 4.61 3.41
N LYS A 52 5.57 4.60 3.79
CA LYS A 52 4.45 3.96 3.08
C LYS A 52 3.15 4.65 3.43
N TRP A 53 2.20 4.67 2.49
CA TRP A 53 0.81 5.01 2.76
C TRP A 53 -0.10 4.11 1.94
N TRP A 54 -1.33 3.92 2.41
CA TRP A 54 -2.37 3.22 1.67
C TRP A 54 -3.76 3.65 2.16
N ASP A 55 -4.72 3.53 1.26
CA ASP A 55 -6.15 3.71 1.52
C ASP A 55 -6.88 2.36 1.48
N TYR A 56 -8.20 2.41 1.64
CA TYR A 56 -9.07 1.25 1.58
C TYR A 56 -10.27 1.56 0.68
N ASP A 57 -10.52 0.76 -0.35
CA ASP A 57 -11.51 1.03 -1.43
C ASP A 57 -12.92 1.44 -0.97
N SER A 58 -13.33 1.11 0.24
CA SER A 58 -14.68 1.36 0.78
C SER A 58 -14.65 2.14 2.09
N SER A 59 -13.61 2.92 2.33
CA SER A 59 -13.43 3.70 3.55
C SER A 59 -12.73 5.01 3.28
N ASP A 60 -13.12 6.05 4.01
CA ASP A 60 -12.40 7.33 4.04
C ASP A 60 -11.18 7.29 4.96
N MET A 61 -10.65 6.10 5.26
CA MET A 61 -9.50 5.93 6.13
C MET A 61 -8.22 5.78 5.32
N VAL A 62 -7.17 6.45 5.78
CA VAL A 62 -5.82 6.38 5.23
C VAL A 62 -4.88 5.95 6.34
N GLN A 63 -3.97 5.03 6.01
CA GLN A 63 -2.90 4.61 6.89
C GLN A 63 -1.57 5.15 6.35
N VAL A 64 -0.77 5.76 7.24
CA VAL A 64 0.54 6.34 6.91
C VAL A 64 1.59 5.80 7.87
N GLN A 65 2.75 5.43 7.35
CA GLN A 65 3.91 5.00 8.10
C GLN A 65 4.98 6.11 8.07
N ILE A 66 5.35 6.60 9.26
CA ILE A 66 6.33 7.67 9.49
C ILE A 66 7.18 7.26 10.70
N ASP A 67 8.52 7.29 10.58
CA ASP A 67 9.47 6.91 11.62
C ASP A 67 9.19 5.53 12.25
N GLY A 68 8.88 4.53 11.42
CA GLY A 68 8.52 3.18 11.84
C GLY A 68 7.21 3.06 12.64
N LYS A 69 6.47 4.16 12.82
CA LYS A 69 5.15 4.19 13.46
C LYS A 69 4.05 4.23 12.42
N VAL A 70 2.95 3.59 12.75
CA VAL A 70 1.76 3.48 11.89
C VAL A 70 0.66 4.35 12.46
N TYR A 71 0.09 5.21 11.62
CA TYR A 71 -1.02 6.09 11.95
C TYR A 71 -2.21 5.76 11.05
N LEU A 72 -3.36 5.50 11.65
CA LEU A 72 -4.63 5.34 10.95
C LEU A 72 -5.48 6.58 11.21
N THR A 73 -5.92 7.25 10.16
CA THR A 73 -6.66 8.50 10.24
C THR A 73 -7.72 8.61 9.17
N HIS A 74 -8.71 9.46 9.38
CA HIS A 74 -9.63 9.84 8.30
C HIS A 74 -8.87 10.66 7.25
N SER A 75 -9.20 10.50 5.97
CA SER A 75 -8.54 11.14 4.82
C SER A 75 -8.52 12.67 4.94
N ALA A 76 -9.59 13.24 5.47
CA ALA A 76 -9.70 14.68 5.77
C ALA A 76 -8.66 15.21 6.79
N ASN A 77 -8.03 14.35 7.58
CA ASN A 77 -7.06 14.73 8.61
C ASN A 77 -5.61 14.48 8.19
N VAL A 78 -5.34 14.14 6.92
CA VAL A 78 -3.99 13.93 6.42
C VAL A 78 -3.77 14.67 5.11
N LEU A 79 -2.64 15.35 5.02
CA LEU A 79 -2.14 15.94 3.79
C LEU A 79 -0.90 15.16 3.35
N LEU A 80 -1.02 14.44 2.23
CA LEU A 80 0.08 13.77 1.55
C LEU A 80 0.69 14.70 0.50
N VAL A 81 2.02 14.83 0.49
CA VAL A 81 2.77 15.73 -0.39
C VAL A 81 3.82 14.92 -1.14
N GLN A 82 3.99 15.25 -2.42
CA GLN A 82 5.14 14.83 -3.21
C GLN A 82 6.10 16.00 -3.29
N LYS A 83 7.30 15.86 -2.72
CA LYS A 83 8.35 16.88 -2.73
C LYS A 83 9.28 16.76 -3.94
#